data_AF-A0A127P4W8-F1
#
_entry.id   AF-A0A127P4W8-F1
#
_cell.length_a   1.000
_cell.length_b   1.000
_cell.length_c   1.000
_cell.angle_alpha   90.00
_cell.angle_beta   90.00
_cell.angle_gamma   90.00
#
_symmetry.space_group_name_H-M   'P 1'
#
loop_
_entity.id
_entity.type
_entity.pdbx_description
1 polymer ?
#
loop_
_entity_poly.entity_id
_entity_poly.type
_entity_poly.pdbx_seq_one_letter_code
_entity_poly.pdbx_strand_id
1 'polypeptide(L)' 'MADLVPFGRSFVGNPDLLRRLAEKLPLAGHDGAALFGGERAGYTDYPPASA' A
#
# COMPACT_ATOMS: atom_id res chain seq x y z
N MET A 1 20.48 -13.39 5.19
CA MET A 1 19.83 -12.51 6.19
C MET A 1 19.77 -11.13 5.58
N ALA A 2 18.67 -10.41 5.78
CA ALA A 2 18.52 -9.03 5.36
C ALA A 2 18.03 -8.24 6.57
N ASP A 3 18.70 -7.13 6.86
CA ASP A 3 18.37 -6.27 8.01
C ASP A 3 17.21 -5.31 7.68
N LEU A 4 16.99 -5.04 6.39
CA LEU A 4 15.97 -4.14 5.88
C LEU A 4 15.36 -4.69 4.59
N VAL A 5 14.06 -4.48 4.43
CA VAL A 5 13.33 -4.81 3.21
C VAL A 5 12.53 -3.58 2.76
N PRO A 6 12.91 -2.93 1.65
CA PRO A 6 12.14 -1.82 1.11
C PRO A 6 10.86 -2.33 0.44
N PHE A 7 9.74 -1.62 0.66
CA PHE A 7 8.46 -1.92 0.02
C PHE A 7 8.13 -0.85 -1.02
N GLY A 8 7.91 -1.27 -2.27
CA GLY A 8 7.47 -0.39 -3.36
C GLY A 8 5.95 -0.39 -3.51
N ARG A 9 5.47 -1.05 -4.55
CA ARG A 9 4.03 -1.11 -4.92
C ARG A 9 3.11 -1.58 -3.79
N SER A 10 3.58 -2.46 -2.92
CA SER A 10 2.80 -2.90 -1.76
C SER A 10 2.45 -1.75 -0.81
N PHE A 11 3.33 -0.75 -0.69
CA PHE A 11 3.08 0.42 0.16
C PHE A 11 2.19 1.46 -0.52
N VAL A 12 2.23 1.56 -1.86
CA VAL A 12 1.38 2.49 -2.64
C VAL A 12 -0.10 2.23 -2.36
N GLY A 13 -0.56 0.99 -2.49
CA GLY A 13 -1.98 0.63 -2.27
C GLY A 13 -2.35 0.41 -0.80
N ASN A 14 -1.39 0.42 0.12
CA ASN A 14 -1.59 0.09 1.53
C ASN A 14 -0.85 1.09 2.42
N PRO A 15 -1.43 2.27 2.71
CA PRO A 15 -0.79 3.26 3.57
C PRO A 15 -0.53 2.72 4.99
N ASP A 16 -1.28 1.69 5.40
CA ASP A 16 -1.16 0.98 6.67
C ASP A 16 -0.49 -0.40 6.54
N LEU A 17 0.36 -0.60 5.52
CA LEU A 17 1.00 -1.90 5.21
C LEU A 17 1.62 -2.58 6.44
N LEU A 18 2.29 -1.83 7.29
CA LEU A 18 2.95 -2.38 8.50
C LEU A 18 1.94 -3.01 9.45
N ARG A 19 0.79 -2.37 9.66
CA ARG A 19 -0.30 -2.92 10.48
C ARG A 19 -0.84 -4.20 9.85
N ARG A 20 -1.10 -4.20 8.54
CA ARG A 20 -1.60 -5.37 7.83
C ARG A 20 -0.66 -6.56 7.94
N LEU A 21 0.65 -6.33 7.85
CA LEU A 21 1.64 -7.39 8.03
C LEU A 21 1.68 -7.90 9.47
N ALA A 22 1.65 -7.01 10.46
CA ALA A 22 1.67 -7.38 11.88
C ALA A 22 0.44 -8.20 12.30
N GLU A 23 -0.74 -7.80 11.81
CA GLU A 23 -2.03 -8.40 12.14
C GLU A 23 -2.51 -9.47 11.15
N LYS A 24 -1.73 -9.73 10.09
CA LYS A 24 -2.07 -10.65 8.98
C LYS A 24 -3.37 -10.29 8.26
N LEU A 25 -3.64 -8.99 8.10
CA LEU A 25 -4.81 -8.49 7.36
C LEU A 25 -4.60 -8.62 5.84
N PRO A 26 -5.68 -8.73 5.05
CA PRO A 26 -5.60 -8.74 3.60
C PRO A 26 -4.92 -7.48 3.05
N LEU A 27 -4.01 -7.65 2.09
CA LEU A 27 -3.40 -6.54 1.36
C LEU A 27 -4.35 -6.08 0.25
N ALA A 28 -4.54 -4.76 0.14
CA ALA A 28 -5.22 -4.16 -0.99
C ALA A 28 -4.30 -4.18 -2.23
N GLY A 29 -4.93 -4.32 -3.40
CA GLY A 29 -4.27 -4.09 -4.67
C GLY A 29 -4.00 -2.60 -4.89
N HIS A 30 -3.21 -2.30 -5.92
CA HIS A 30 -3.04 -0.96 -6.46
C HIS A 30 -3.42 -0.97 -7.93
N ASP A 31 -3.78 0.20 -8.47
CA ASP A 31 -4.03 0.35 -9.90
C ASP A 31 -2.72 0.76 -10.58
N GLY A 32 -2.21 -0.11 -11.46
CA GLY A 32 -0.98 0.13 -12.21
C GLY A 32 -1.08 1.34 -13.15
N ALA A 33 -2.27 1.65 -13.66
CA ALA A 33 -2.49 2.78 -14.57
C ALA A 33 -2.39 4.14 -13.85
N ALA A 34 -2.68 4.18 -12.54
CA ALA A 34 -2.65 5.39 -11.73
C ALA A 34 -1.29 5.65 -11.05
N LEU A 35 -0.28 4.81 -11.28
CA LEU A 35 1.04 4.95 -10.64
C LEU A 35 1.77 6.24 -11.02
N PHE A 36 1.51 6.73 -12.23
CA PHE A 36 2.17 7.91 -12.79
C PHE A 36 1.11 8.87 -13.31
N GLY A 37 0.99 10.04 -12.66
CA GLY A 37 -0.03 11.04 -12.93
C GLY A 37 0.13 12.25 -12.00
N GLY A 38 -0.95 13.01 -11.81
CA GLY A 38 -1.01 14.16 -10.88
C GLY A 38 -2.36 14.31 -10.19
N GLU A 39 -3.17 13.25 -10.23
CA GLU A 39 -4.54 13.22 -9.73
C GLU A 39 -4.59 12.63 -8.31
N ARG A 40 -5.69 12.89 -7.61
CA ARG A 40 -5.92 12.34 -6.26
C ARG A 40 -6.06 10.82 -6.28
N ALA A 41 -6.71 10.29 -7.32
CA ALA A 41 -7.04 8.89 -7.45
C ALA A 41 -5.80 8.02 -7.69
N GLY A 42 -5.63 6.98 -6.89
CA GLY A 42 -4.43 6.13 -6.90
C GLY A 42 -3.19 6.76 -6.26
N TYR A 43 -3.37 7.88 -5.53
CA TYR A 43 -2.27 8.57 -4.84
C TYR A 43 -2.53 8.75 -3.35
N THR A 44 -3.62 9.42 -2.97
CA THR A 44 -3.94 9.71 -1.54
C THR A 44 -5.27 9.13 -1.07
N ASP A 45 -5.97 8.39 -1.91
CA ASP A 45 -7.33 7.90 -1.67
C ASP A 45 -7.40 6.41 -1.32
N TYR A 46 -6.27 5.73 -1.15
CA TYR A 46 -6.26 4.35 -0.67
C TYR A 46 -6.77 4.26 0.78
N PRO A 47 -7.81 3.44 1.05
CA PRO A 47 -8.36 3.33 2.39
C PRO A 47 -7.46 2.49 3.32
N PRO A 48 -7.45 2.79 4.63
CA PRO A 48 -6.85 1.89 5.61
C PRO A 48 -7.64 0.58 5.69
N ALA A 49 -7.02 -0.49 6.21
CA ALA A 49 -7.75 -1.71 6.50
C ALA A 49 -8.89 -1.43 7.49
N SER A 50 -10.05 -2.05 7.26
CA SER A 50 -11.13 -2.05 8.24
C SER A 50 -10.66 -2.71 9.54
N ALA A 51 -11.17 -2.22 10.66
CA ALA A 51 -10.99 -2.86 11.96
C ALA A 51 -11.65 -4.24 12.01
#